data_AF-A0A2N2IPE0-F1
#
_entry.id   AF-A0A2N2IPE0-F1
#
_cell.length_a   1.000
_cell.length_b   1.000
_cell.length_c   1.000
_cell.angle_alpha   90.00
_cell.angle_beta   90.00
_cell.angle_gamma   90.00
#
_symmetry.space_group_name_H-M   'P 1'
#
loop_
_entity.id
_entity.type
_entity.pdbx_description
1 polymer ?
#
loop_
_entity_poly.entity_id
_entity_poly.type
_entity_poly.pdbx_seq_one_letter_code
_entity_poly.pdbx_strand_id
1 'polypeptide(L)'
;MTQLFGNTTGLSPLATQKLERIYRRRVPLDAIATPEMIRSLCEASHEASRQVGALVHRSGQVDYVIVGDSNRLMLPDFGRLRAASGRFRGLRLVHTHLHGEPLSPDDLVDLVRLRL
;
A
#
# COMPACT_ATOMS: atom_id res chain seq x y z
N MET A 1 7.35 -14.98 7.20
CA MET A 1 8.14 -13.85 6.68
C MET A 1 7.21 -12.90 5.98
N THR A 2 7.34 -11.60 6.25
CA THR A 2 6.60 -10.54 5.57
C THR A 2 7.26 -10.25 4.23
N GLN A 3 6.60 -10.57 3.13
CA GLN A 3 7.13 -10.37 1.77
C GLN A 3 6.78 -8.97 1.27
N LEU A 4 7.76 -8.19 0.80
CA LEU A 4 7.51 -6.92 0.12
C LEU A 4 7.17 -7.17 -1.36
N PHE A 5 6.22 -6.41 -1.89
CA PHE A 5 5.74 -6.52 -3.27
C PHE A 5 6.21 -5.35 -4.13
N GLY A 6 6.32 -5.55 -5.44
CA GLY A 6 6.68 -4.51 -6.40
C GLY A 6 8.20 -4.35 -6.58
N ASN A 7 8.64 -3.12 -6.80
CA ASN A 7 10.03 -2.78 -7.09
C ASN A 7 10.87 -2.77 -5.80
N THR A 8 11.43 -3.91 -5.41
CA THR A 8 12.25 -4.07 -4.19
C THR A 8 13.75 -4.05 -4.45
N THR A 9 14.17 -4.06 -5.72
CA THR A 9 15.58 -4.04 -6.11
C THR A 9 16.24 -2.75 -5.68
N GLY A 10 17.42 -2.84 -5.05
CA GLY A 10 18.21 -1.66 -4.65
C GLY A 10 17.68 -0.92 -3.42
N LEU A 11 16.77 -1.50 -2.64
CA LEU A 11 16.37 -0.94 -1.35
C LEU A 11 17.52 -1.06 -0.33
N SER A 12 17.73 0.01 0.44
CA SER A 12 18.64 -0.03 1.60
C SER A 12 18.11 -1.02 2.65
N PRO A 13 18.98 -1.61 3.50
CA PRO A 13 18.52 -2.44 4.61
C PRO A 13 17.56 -1.69 5.56
N LEU A 14 17.77 -0.38 5.73
CA LEU A 14 16.91 0.47 6.54
C LEU A 14 15.53 0.67 5.90
N ALA A 15 15.48 0.92 4.58
CA ALA A 15 14.23 1.00 3.81
C ALA A 15 13.41 -0.29 3.97
N THR A 16 14.05 -1.44 3.74
CA THR A 16 13.44 -2.76 3.88
C THR A 16 12.88 -2.96 5.29
N GLN A 17 13.66 -2.65 6.32
CA GLN A 17 13.22 -2.77 7.71
C GLN A 17 12.02 -1.85 8.02
N LYS A 18 12.00 -0.61 7.52
CA LYS A 18 10.88 0.33 7.70
C LYS A 18 9.62 -0.18 7.01
N LEU A 19 9.75 -0.66 5.78
CA LEU A 19 8.64 -1.23 5.00
C LEU A 19 8.04 -2.46 5.70
N GLU A 20 8.88 -3.39 6.17
CA GLU A 20 8.40 -4.58 6.89
C GLU A 20 7.67 -4.25 8.19
N ARG A 21 8.05 -3.17 8.89
CA ARG A 21 7.35 -2.73 10.11
C ARG A 21 5.91 -2.30 9.83
N ILE A 22 5.58 -1.88 8.61
CA ILE A 22 4.21 -1.46 8.24
C ILE A 22 3.22 -2.62 8.41
N TYR A 23 3.64 -3.87 8.17
CA TYR A 23 2.80 -5.06 8.40
C TYR A 23 2.33 -5.22 9.85
N ARG A 24 3.02 -4.59 10.82
CA ARG A 24 2.67 -4.66 12.24
C ARG A 24 1.60 -3.63 12.62
N ARG A 25 1.26 -2.70 11.72
CA ARG A 25 0.22 -1.68 11.95
C ARG A 25 -1.15 -2.33 11.92
N ARG A 26 -2.05 -1.81 12.76
CA ARG A 26 -3.47 -2.13 12.78
C ARG A 26 -4.25 -0.86 12.57
N VAL A 27 -5.25 -0.91 11.70
CA VAL A 27 -6.11 0.24 11.44
C VAL A 27 -7.51 -0.05 11.98
N PRO A 28 -8.08 0.84 12.81
CA PRO A 28 -9.49 0.75 13.20
C PRO A 28 -10.42 0.70 11.99
N LEU A 29 -11.56 0.03 12.13
CA LEU A 29 -12.51 -0.19 11.03
C LEU A 29 -13.18 1.12 10.58
N ASP A 30 -13.30 2.08 11.49
CA ASP A 30 -13.88 3.40 11.30
C ASP A 30 -12.86 4.46 10.83
N ALA A 31 -11.61 4.06 10.58
CA ALA A 31 -10.53 4.94 10.12
C ALA A 31 -9.94 4.49 8.78
N ILE A 32 -9.54 5.45 7.94
CA ILE A 32 -8.81 5.21 6.67
C ILE A 32 -7.36 4.80 6.95
N ALA A 33 -6.70 5.44 7.91
CA ALA A 33 -5.36 5.11 8.35
C ALA A 33 -5.17 5.68 9.76
N THR A 34 -4.25 5.10 10.54
CA THR A 34 -3.83 5.74 11.80
C THR A 34 -2.69 6.72 11.54
N PRO A 35 -2.51 7.74 12.40
CA PRO A 35 -1.35 8.64 12.32
C PRO A 35 -0.01 7.90 12.31
N GLU A 36 0.12 6.80 13.06
CA GLU A 36 1.32 5.97 13.10
C GLU A 36 1.56 5.23 11.79
N MET A 37 0.49 4.75 11.14
CA MET A 37 0.56 4.14 9.82
C MET A 37 1.01 5.16 8.77
N ILE A 38 0.39 6.34 8.75
CA ILE A 38 0.74 7.45 7.83
C ILE A 38 2.22 7.81 8.00
N ARG A 39 2.67 8.04 9.24
CA ARG A 39 4.08 8.33 9.53
C ARG A 39 5.01 7.23 9.03
N SER A 40 4.65 5.97 9.26
CA SER A 40 5.48 4.83 8.81
C SER A 40 5.60 4.76 7.29
N LEU A 41 4.50 5.03 6.57
CA LEU A 41 4.50 5.08 5.11
C LEU A 41 5.36 6.24 4.60
N CYS A 42 5.18 7.45 5.12
CA CYS A 42 5.98 8.61 4.72
C CYS A 42 7.48 8.39 4.98
N GLU A 43 7.85 7.90 6.16
CA GLU A 43 9.24 7.60 6.48
C GLU A 43 9.85 6.53 5.57
N ALA A 44 9.09 5.47 5.27
CA ALA A 44 9.53 4.42 4.36
C ALA A 44 9.66 4.92 2.92
N SER A 45 8.72 5.77 2.47
CA SER A 45 8.74 6.39 1.14
C SER A 45 9.98 7.25 0.94
N HIS A 46 10.27 8.14 1.91
CA HIS A 46 11.45 8.98 1.86
C HIS A 46 12.75 8.18 1.86
N GLU A 47 12.87 7.19 2.74
CA GLU A 47 14.05 6.32 2.82
C GLU A 47 14.24 5.49 1.52
N ALA A 48 13.16 5.02 0.91
CA ALA A 48 13.20 4.25 -0.32
C ALA A 48 13.34 5.13 -1.59
N SER A 49 13.07 6.44 -1.48
CA SER A 49 12.88 7.35 -2.62
C SER A 49 11.89 6.81 -3.66
N ARG A 50 10.81 6.18 -3.17
CA ARG A 50 9.77 5.51 -3.96
C ARG A 50 8.40 5.79 -3.37
N GLN A 51 7.38 5.78 -4.20
CA GLN A 51 6.02 5.60 -3.72
C GLN A 51 5.91 4.24 -3.02
N VAL A 52 5.25 4.20 -1.87
CA VAL A 52 5.01 2.97 -1.11
C VAL A 52 3.54 2.92 -0.73
N GLY A 53 3.00 1.72 -0.64
CA GLY A 53 1.60 1.51 -0.32
C GLY A 53 1.37 0.34 0.60
N ALA A 54 0.26 0.39 1.32
CA ALA A 54 -0.22 -0.69 2.16
C ALA A 54 -1.68 -0.98 1.82
N LEU A 55 -1.99 -2.27 1.64
CA LEU A 55 -3.36 -2.73 1.49
C LEU A 55 -3.89 -3.22 2.82
N VAL A 56 -4.91 -2.53 3.30
CA VAL A 56 -5.54 -2.78 4.59
C VAL A 56 -6.82 -3.57 4.36
N HIS A 57 -6.89 -4.77 4.89
CA HIS A 57 -8.11 -5.57 4.92
C HIS A 57 -9.14 -4.94 5.86
N ARG A 58 -10.43 -5.19 5.60
CA ARG A 58 -11.56 -4.73 6.44
C ARG A 58 -11.50 -5.16 7.91
N SER A 59 -10.63 -6.09 8.28
CA SER A 59 -10.35 -6.44 9.68
C SER A 59 -9.35 -5.49 10.35
N GLY A 60 -8.82 -4.51 9.62
CA GLY A 60 -7.75 -3.62 10.06
C GLY A 60 -6.34 -4.17 9.89
N GLN A 61 -6.18 -5.35 9.29
CA GLN A 61 -4.87 -5.96 9.01
C GLN A 61 -4.23 -5.35 7.77
N VAL A 62 -2.90 -5.15 7.79
CA VAL A 62 -2.14 -4.91 6.56
C VAL A 62 -1.85 -6.26 5.90
N ASP A 63 -2.46 -6.51 4.74
CA ASP A 63 -2.28 -7.75 3.97
C ASP A 63 -1.06 -7.65 3.03
N TYR A 64 -0.79 -6.46 2.49
CA TYR A 64 0.31 -6.23 1.55
C TYR A 64 1.01 -4.90 1.83
N VAL A 65 2.33 -4.89 1.67
CA VAL A 65 3.16 -3.69 1.58
C VAL A 65 3.84 -3.71 0.21
N ILE A 66 3.66 -2.62 -0.53
CA ILE A 66 3.97 -2.51 -1.94
C ILE A 66 4.96 -1.37 -2.11
N VAL A 67 5.98 -1.61 -2.92
CA VAL A 67 7.03 -0.64 -3.26
C VAL A 67 6.92 -0.34 -4.74
N GLY A 68 6.73 0.93 -5.06
CA GLY A 68 6.62 1.44 -6.42
C GLY A 68 7.93 1.98 -6.96
N ASP A 69 7.82 2.86 -7.94
CA ASP A 69 8.88 3.75 -8.37
C ASP A 69 8.59 5.18 -7.88
N SER A 70 9.24 6.20 -8.43
CA SER A 70 9.01 7.59 -8.02
C SER A 70 7.63 8.13 -8.41
N ASN A 71 6.94 7.47 -9.35
CA ASN A 71 5.77 8.01 -10.05
C ASN A 71 4.52 7.13 -9.92
N ARG A 72 4.68 5.82 -9.70
CA ARG A 72 3.56 4.87 -9.63
C ARG A 72 3.79 3.70 -8.68
N LEU A 73 2.70 3.09 -8.26
CA LEU A 73 2.65 1.89 -7.43
C LEU A 73 2.11 0.69 -8.24
N MET A 74 2.95 -0.30 -8.52
CA MET A 74 2.51 -1.50 -9.23
C MET A 74 1.84 -2.49 -8.28
N LEU A 75 0.52 -2.53 -8.29
CA LEU A 75 -0.29 -3.40 -7.44
C LEU A 75 -0.18 -4.88 -7.87
N PRO A 76 -0.01 -5.84 -6.93
CA PRO A 76 0.05 -7.26 -7.28
C PRO A 76 -1.32 -7.81 -7.66
N ASP A 77 -1.36 -8.95 -8.36
CA ASP A 77 -2.63 -9.64 -8.60
C ASP A 77 -3.15 -10.27 -7.30
N PHE A 78 -4.31 -9.81 -6.83
CA PHE A 78 -4.94 -10.32 -5.61
C PHE A 78 -5.82 -11.56 -5.84
N GLY A 79 -5.82 -12.12 -7.04
CA GLY A 79 -6.59 -13.28 -7.46
C GLY A 79 -8.09 -13.02 -7.62
N ARG A 80 -8.76 -13.90 -8.38
CA ARG A 80 -10.22 -13.77 -8.69
C ARG A 80 -11.13 -14.07 -7.50
N LEU A 81 -10.69 -14.89 -6.54
CA LEU A 81 -11.54 -15.40 -5.45
C LEU A 81 -11.94 -14.33 -4.42
N ARG A 82 -11.21 -13.22 -4.30
CA ARG A 82 -11.49 -12.18 -3.29
C ARG A 82 -12.57 -11.17 -3.68
N ALA A 83 -13.02 -11.16 -4.94
CA ALA A 83 -14.13 -10.32 -5.39
C ALA A 83 -15.22 -11.20 -6.03
N ALA A 84 -16.21 -11.63 -5.26
CA ALA A 84 -17.45 -12.11 -5.87
C ALA A 84 -18.04 -11.01 -6.77
N SER A 85 -18.70 -11.41 -7.86
CA SER A 85 -19.39 -10.47 -8.76
C SER A 85 -20.26 -9.50 -7.94
N GLY A 86 -20.13 -8.20 -8.18
CA GLY A 86 -20.90 -7.17 -7.46
C GLY A 86 -20.38 -6.74 -6.07
N ARG A 87 -19.34 -7.37 -5.49
CA ARG A 87 -18.73 -6.93 -4.19
C ARG A 87 -17.28 -6.39 -4.26
N PHE A 88 -16.97 -5.34 -3.49
CA PHE A 88 -15.58 -4.90 -3.24
C PHE A 88 -14.74 -6.01 -2.59
N ARG A 89 -13.41 -5.94 -2.74
CA ARG A 89 -12.46 -6.92 -2.17
C ARG A 89 -12.29 -6.80 -0.65
N GLY A 90 -12.87 -5.77 -0.04
CA GLY A 90 -12.66 -5.46 1.38
C GLY A 90 -11.21 -5.12 1.69
N LEU A 91 -10.51 -4.53 0.72
CA LEU A 91 -9.13 -4.06 0.80
C LEU A 91 -9.11 -2.57 0.49
N ARG A 92 -8.47 -1.78 1.33
CA ARG A 92 -8.25 -0.36 1.12
C ARG A 92 -6.78 -0.10 0.83
N LEU A 93 -6.47 0.59 -0.25
CA LEU A 93 -5.12 1.06 -0.53
C LEU A 93 -4.85 2.38 0.20
N VAL A 94 -3.75 2.43 0.93
CA VAL A 94 -3.17 3.67 1.47
C VAL A 94 -1.75 3.77 0.93
N HIS A 95 -1.46 4.80 0.13
CA HIS A 95 -0.16 4.96 -0.51
C HIS A 95 0.34 6.40 -0.42
N THR A 96 1.60 6.61 -0.78
CA THR A 96 2.27 7.90 -0.77
C THR A 96 2.49 8.43 -2.18
N HIS A 97 2.36 9.73 -2.34
CA HIS A 97 2.81 10.50 -3.50
C HIS A 97 4.04 11.32 -3.09
N LEU A 98 5.12 11.24 -3.87
CA LEU A 98 6.42 11.83 -3.51
C LEU A 98 6.48 13.34 -3.76
N HIS A 99 5.65 13.87 -4.65
CA HIS A 99 5.71 15.25 -5.12
C HIS A 99 4.45 16.03 -4.71
N GLY A 100 3.65 15.48 -3.80
CA GLY A 100 2.40 16.10 -3.32
C GLY A 100 1.29 16.14 -4.38
N GLU A 101 1.38 15.28 -5.40
CA GLU A 101 0.37 15.16 -6.43
C GLU A 101 -0.95 14.57 -5.88
N PRO A 102 -2.11 14.95 -6.46
CA PRO A 102 -3.38 14.29 -6.14
C PRO A 102 -3.45 12.88 -6.77
N LEU A 103 -4.56 12.17 -6.54
CA LEU A 103 -4.80 10.87 -7.19
C LEU A 103 -4.63 10.98 -8.71
N SER A 104 -3.77 10.12 -9.24
CA SER A 104 -3.50 10.02 -10.67
C SER A 104 -4.62 9.28 -11.40
N PRO A 105 -4.71 9.41 -12.74
CA PRO A 105 -5.62 8.58 -13.53
C PRO A 105 -5.41 7.07 -13.31
N ASP A 106 -4.17 6.63 -13.10
CA ASP A 106 -3.85 5.23 -12.81
C ASP A 106 -4.44 4.80 -11.46
N ASP A 107 -4.39 5.66 -10.44
CA ASP A 107 -5.01 5.38 -9.12
C ASP A 107 -6.53 5.23 -9.23
N LEU A 108 -7.17 6.08 -10.04
CA LEU A 108 -8.61 5.97 -10.29
C LEU A 108 -8.97 4.68 -11.04
N VAL A 109 -8.15 4.28 -12.01
CA VAL A 109 -8.31 3.00 -12.72
C VAL A 109 -8.16 1.84 -11.75
N ASP A 110 -7.19 1.87 -10.86
CA ASP A 110 -6.94 0.84 -9.87
C ASP A 110 -8.10 0.70 -8.89
N LEU A 111 -8.62 1.81 -8.33
CA LEU A 111 -9.80 1.79 -7.46
C LEU A 111 -10.99 1.09 -8.14
N VAL A 112 -11.25 1.38 -9.42
CA VAL A 112 -12.37 0.82 -10.17
C VAL A 112 -12.13 -0.65 -10.56
N ARG A 113 -10.97 -0.96 -11.16
CA ARG A 113 -10.66 -2.29 -11.71
C ARG A 113 -10.41 -3.32 -10.62
N LEU A 114 -9.74 -2.90 -9.55
CA LEU A 114 -9.39 -3.77 -8.44
C LEU A 114 -10.48 -3.78 -7.37
N ARG A 115 -11.43 -2.84 -7.41
CA ARG A 115 -12.62 -2.82 -6.53
C ARG A 115 -12.18 -2.74 -5.07
N LEU A 116 -11.33 -1.76 -4.81
CA LEU A 116 -10.80 -1.40 -3.50
C LEU A 116 -11.81 -0.53 -2.74
#